data_AF-A0A5P0YY17-F1
#
_entry.id   AF-A0A5P0YY17-F1
#
_cell.length_a   1.000
_cell.length_b   1.000
_cell.length_c   1.000
_cell.angle_alpha   90.00
_cell.angle_beta   90.00
_cell.angle_gamma   90.00
#
_symmetry.space_group_name_H-M   'P 1'
#
loop_
_entity.id
_entity.type
_entity.pdbx_description
1 polymer ?
#
loop_
_entity_poly.entity_id
_entity_poly.type
_entity_poly.pdbx_seq_one_letter_code
_entity_poly.pdbx_strand_id
1 'polypeptide(L)' 'GLPSGGNGLVGMRERVTALGGGFVSGPTDGGGFRVSAIIPDARPA' A
#
# COMPACT_ATOMS: atom_id res chain seq x y z
N GLY A 1 23.39 -1.96 3.24
CA GLY A 1 22.08 -2.26 2.63
C GLY A 1 22.09 -1.76 1.21
N LEU A 2 21.51 -2.50 0.26
CA LEU A 2 21.40 -2.01 -1.12
C LEU A 2 20.50 -0.77 -1.14
N PRO A 3 20.82 0.29 -1.90
CA PRO A 3 19.95 1.45 -2.00
C PRO A 3 18.60 0.99 -2.56
N SER A 4 17.54 1.10 -1.75
CA SER A 4 16.19 0.92 -2.26
C SER A 4 15.91 2.07 -3.24
N GLY A 5 15.41 1.78 -4.44
CA GLY A 5 15.12 2.79 -5.47
C GLY A 5 14.01 3.80 -5.11
N GLY A 6 13.61 3.94 -3.85
CA GLY A 6 12.59 4.89 -3.38
C GLY A 6 11.15 4.58 -3.79
N ASN A 7 10.93 3.58 -4.64
CA ASN A 7 9.65 3.36 -5.32
C ASN A 7 8.72 2.34 -4.64
N GLY A 8 9.05 1.86 -3.44
CA GLY A 8 8.29 0.78 -2.78
C GLY A 8 6.82 1.11 -2.56
N LEU A 9 6.53 2.29 -1.99
CA LEU A 9 5.16 2.74 -1.70
C LEU A 9 4.41 3.15 -2.98
N VAL A 10 5.09 3.77 -3.94
CA VAL A 10 4.52 4.14 -5.24
C VAL A 10 4.06 2.88 -5.98
N GLY A 11 4.95 1.88 -6.14
CA GLY A 11 4.60 0.63 -6.80
C GLY A 11 3.53 -0.17 -6.05
N MET A 12 3.46 -0.05 -4.72
CA MET A 12 2.40 -0.70 -3.94
C MET A 12 1.03 -0.05 -4.18
N ARG A 13 0.97 1.28 -4.19
CA ARG A 13 -0.23 2.03 -4.54
C ARG A 13 -0.73 1.66 -5.93
N GLU A 14 0.15 1.67 -6.93
CA GLU A 14 -0.17 1.32 -8.31
C GLU A 14 -0.82 -0.08 -8.40
N ARG A 15 -0.22 -1.08 -7.75
CA ARG A 15 -0.74 -2.47 -7.75
C ARG A 15 -2.07 -2.61 -7.03
N VAL A 16 -2.24 -1.98 -5.86
CA VAL A 16 -3.50 -2.06 -5.10
C VAL A 16 -4.64 -1.38 -5.87
N THR A 17 -4.39 -0.21 -6.45
CA THR A 17 -5.37 0.50 -7.29
C THR A 17 -5.71 -0.29 -8.55
N ALA A 18 -4.73 -0.96 -9.18
CA ALA A 18 -4.97 -1.80 -10.35
C ALA A 18 -5.92 -2.98 -10.07
N LEU A 19 -5.96 -3.47 -8.82
CA LEU A 19 -6.89 -4.50 -8.37
C LEU A 19 -8.27 -3.94 -7.92
N GLY A 20 -8.52 -2.63 -8.08
CA GLY A 20 -9.72 -1.97 -7.57
C GLY A 20 -9.73 -1.79 -6.05
N GLY A 21 -8.56 -1.88 -5.42
CA GLY A 21 -8.37 -1.72 -3.98
C GLY A 21 -8.11 -0.28 -3.53
N GLY A 22 -7.93 -0.11 -2.23
CA GLY A 22 -7.61 1.18 -1.59
C GLY A 22 -6.23 1.15 -0.91
N PHE A 23 -5.46 2.24 -1.01
CA PHE A 23 -4.12 2.31 -0.44
C PHE A 23 -3.84 3.65 0.27
N VAL A 24 -3.36 3.56 1.53
CA VAL A 24 -2.94 4.70 2.35
C VAL A 24 -1.59 4.39 2.99
N SER A 25 -0.69 5.37 3.00
CA SER A 25 0.60 5.28 3.69
C SER A 25 0.98 6.63 4.26
N GLY A 26 1.46 6.67 5.50
CA GLY A 26 1.88 7.92 6.13
C GLY A 26 2.30 7.76 7.59
N PRO A 27 2.79 8.85 8.22
CA PRO A 27 3.00 8.90 9.66
C PRO A 27 1.68 8.70 10.41
N THR A 28 1.76 8.26 11.67
CA THR A 28 0.58 8.15 12.54
C THR A 28 0.66 9.10 13.72
N ASP A 29 -0.50 9.46 14.29
CA ASP A 29 -0.60 10.37 15.44
C ASP A 29 0.10 9.82 16.69
N GLY A 30 0.18 8.49 16.83
CA GLY A 30 0.94 7.82 17.90
C GLY A 30 2.44 7.70 17.62
N GLY A 31 2.93 8.31 16.52
CA GLY A 31 4.28 8.12 16.02
C GLY A 31 4.41 6.93 15.06
N GLY A 32 5.59 6.78 14.47
CA GLY A 32 5.87 5.72 13.50
C GLY A 32 5.18 5.93 12.14
N PHE A 33 5.20 4.89 11.32
CA PHE A 33 4.71 4.90 9.94
C PHE A 33 3.76 3.73 9.71
N ARG A 34 2.62 3.98 9.07
CA ARG A 34 1.63 2.95 8.73
C ARG A 34 1.43 2.86 7.23
N VAL A 35 1.26 1.63 6.77
CA VAL A 35 0.82 1.30 5.42
C VAL A 35 -0.45 0.45 5.55
N SER A 36 -1.51 0.83 4.85
CA SER A 36 -2.79 0.12 4.85
C SER A 36 -3.26 -0.08 3.43
N ALA A 37 -3.68 -1.30 3.11
CA ALA A 37 -4.20 -1.69 1.81
C ALA A 37 -5.49 -2.50 1.98
N ILE A 38 -6.47 -2.22 1.13
CA ILE A 38 -7.70 -3.01 0.97
C ILE A 38 -7.62 -3.63 -0.41
N ILE A 39 -7.74 -4.95 -0.49
CA ILE A 39 -7.75 -5.69 -1.75
C ILE A 39 -9.10 -6.42 -1.82
N PRO A 40 -9.87 -6.27 -2.92
CA PRO A 40 -11.10 -7.02 -3.10
C PRO A 40 -10.80 -8.53 -3.08
N ASP A 41 -11.57 -9.29 -2.30
CA ASP A 41 -11.49 -10.74 -2.38
C ASP A 41 -12.26 -11.19 -3.63
N ALA A 42 -11.65 -12.06 -4.42
CA ALA A 42 -12.23 -12.50 -5.68
C ALA A 42 -13.32 -13.56 -5.51
N ARG A 43 -13.73 -13.93 -4.29
CA ARG A 43 -14.69 -15.02 -4.09
C ARG A 43 -16.07 -14.52 -4.53
N PRO A 44 -16.67 -15.09 -5.58
CA PRO A 44 -18.08 -14.85 -5.84
C PRO A 44 -18.88 -15.42 -4.66
N ALA A 45 -19.99 -14.75 -4.33
CA ALA A 45 -20.99 -15.27 -3.40
C ALA A 45 -21.58 -16.60 -3.90
#